data_AF-A0A520GWJ6-F1
#
_entry.id   AF-A0A520GWJ6-F1
#
_cell.length_a   1.000
_cell.length_b   1.000
_cell.length_c   1.000
_cell.angle_alpha   90.00
_cell.angle_beta   90.00
_cell.angle_gamma   90.00
#
_symmetry.space_group_name_H-M   'P 1'
#
loop_
_entity.id
_entity.type
_entity.pdbx_description
1 polymer ?
#
loop_
_entity_poly.entity_id
_entity_poly.type
_entity_poly.pdbx_seq_one_letter_code
_entity_poly.pdbx_strand_id
1 'polypeptide(L)'
;VGVVGNQVRLYEIDVRAATDILATPSLAGARYTPVTKRLVLDFETLKSTLGGIANLEGMTFGPKLANGRESLVVVADDNFPAADSATDRNQFIAFEVVP
;
A
#
# COMPACT_ATOMS: atom_id res chain seq x y z
N VAL A 1 23.23 -4.77 5.82
CA VAL A 1 21.99 -4.90 5.02
C VAL A 1 20.90 -5.26 6.00
N GLY A 2 19.97 -4.35 6.28
CA GLY A 2 19.00 -4.51 7.37
C GLY A 2 18.52 -3.13 7.82
N VAL A 3 17.53 -2.59 7.12
CA VAL A 3 16.81 -1.42 7.61
C VAL A 3 15.87 -1.96 8.68
N VAL A 4 16.00 -1.46 9.92
CA VAL A 4 14.99 -1.71 10.95
C VAL A 4 13.73 -0.94 10.55
N GLY A 5 12.62 -1.65 10.42
CA GLY A 5 11.31 -1.10 10.05
C GLY A 5 11.03 -1.08 8.54
N ASN A 6 9.75 -0.92 8.20
CA ASN A 6 9.25 -0.99 6.83
C ASN A 6 9.27 0.39 6.14
N GLN A 7 9.46 0.40 4.83
CA GLN A 7 9.20 1.55 3.97
C GLN A 7 7.99 1.26 3.09
N VAL A 8 6.92 2.03 3.25
CA VAL A 8 5.66 1.77 2.55
C VAL A 8 5.21 3.00 1.78
N ARG A 9 4.79 2.79 0.53
CA ARG A 9 4.22 3.83 -0.34
C ARG A 9 2.95 3.30 -0.98
N LEU A 10 1.88 4.09 -0.93
CA LEU A 10 0.64 3.83 -1.63
C LEU A 10 0.67 4.49 -3.01
N TYR A 11 0.38 3.72 -4.04
CA TYR A 11 0.27 4.21 -5.41
C TYR A 11 -1.12 3.95 -5.97
N GLU A 12 -1.64 4.90 -6.73
CA GLU A 12 -2.75 4.70 -7.65
C GLU A 12 -2.16 4.24 -8.99
N ILE A 13 -2.78 3.24 -9.62
CA ILE A 13 -2.40 2.77 -10.96
C ILE A 13 -3.50 3.07 -11.97
N ASP A 14 -3.10 3.40 -13.20
CA ASP A 14 -4.00 3.52 -14.34
C ASP A 14 -3.71 2.40 -15.35
N VAL A 15 -4.73 1.58 -15.57
CA VAL A 15 -4.69 0.40 -16.45
C VAL A 15 -5.27 0.65 -17.83
N ARG A 16 -5.87 1.83 -18.09
CA ARG A 16 -6.66 2.09 -19.32
C ARG A 16 -5.84 1.97 -20.61
N ALA A 17 -4.56 2.34 -20.56
CA ALA A 17 -3.63 2.24 -21.68
C ALA A 17 -2.69 1.01 -21.60
N ALA A 18 -2.81 0.21 -20.53
CA ALA A 18 -1.93 -0.92 -20.31
C ALA A 18 -2.32 -2.10 -21.22
N THR A 19 -1.31 -2.88 -21.60
CA THR A 19 -1.57 -4.14 -22.32
C THR A 19 -2.12 -5.19 -21.35
N ASP A 20 -3.21 -5.85 -21.71
CA ASP A 20 -3.67 -7.06 -21.02
C ASP A 20 -2.71 -8.22 -21.33
N ILE A 21 -2.11 -8.77 -20.27
CA ILE A 21 -1.10 -9.83 -20.35
C ILE A 21 -1.65 -11.19 -19.91
N LEU A 22 -2.96 -11.36 -19.71
CA LEU A 22 -3.57 -12.62 -19.25
C LEU A 22 -3.17 -13.82 -20.13
N ALA A 23 -3.03 -13.62 -21.44
CA ALA A 23 -2.62 -14.64 -22.39
C ALA A 23 -1.12 -14.63 -22.72
N THR A 24 -0.32 -13.78 -22.08
CA THR A 24 1.13 -13.65 -22.32
C THR A 24 1.90 -14.58 -21.37
N PRO A 25 2.53 -15.67 -21.86
CA PRO A 25 3.17 -16.65 -20.98
C PRO A 25 4.41 -16.11 -20.25
N SER A 26 5.05 -15.09 -20.82
CA SER A 26 6.22 -14.42 -20.24
C SER A 26 6.33 -12.99 -20.75
N LEU A 27 6.68 -12.06 -19.85
CA LEU A 27 7.00 -10.68 -20.21
C LEU A 27 8.43 -10.53 -20.76
N ALA A 28 9.28 -11.54 -20.59
CA ALA A 28 10.65 -11.50 -21.09
C ALA A 28 10.64 -11.48 -22.64
N GLY A 29 11.13 -10.39 -23.23
CA GLY A 29 11.16 -10.20 -24.68
C GLY A 29 9.81 -9.83 -25.32
N ALA A 30 8.72 -9.78 -24.54
CA ALA A 30 7.42 -9.33 -25.02
C ALA A 30 7.39 -7.81 -25.19
N ARG A 31 6.57 -7.33 -26.14
CA ARG A 31 6.24 -5.91 -26.26
C ARG A 31 4.90 -5.66 -25.56
N TYR A 32 4.89 -4.79 -24.58
CA TYR A 32 3.70 -4.42 -23.82
C TYR A 32 3.81 -2.96 -23.34
N THR A 33 2.67 -2.35 -23.06
CA THR A 33 2.57 -1.05 -22.41
C THR A 33 2.33 -1.27 -20.90
N PRO A 34 3.26 -0.88 -20.01
CA PRO A 34 3.06 -0.97 -18.57
C PRO A 34 1.93 -0.06 -18.08
N VAL A 35 1.39 -0.37 -16.90
CA VAL A 35 0.53 0.58 -16.17
C VAL A 35 1.30 1.85 -15.83
N THR A 36 0.60 2.98 -15.78
CA THR A 36 1.17 4.18 -15.16
C THR A 36 0.79 4.22 -13.68
N LYS A 37 1.63 4.85 -12.85
CA LYS A 37 1.37 4.97 -11.41
C LYS A 37 1.63 6.36 -10.88
N ARG A 38 0.85 6.77 -9.90
CA ARG A 38 0.97 8.04 -9.17
C ARG A 38 1.16 7.75 -7.69
N LEU A 39 2.15 8.37 -7.05
CA LEU A 39 2.32 8.29 -5.60
C LEU A 39 1.15 9.02 -4.92
N VAL A 40 0.40 8.31 -4.08
CA VAL A 40 -0.73 8.85 -3.31
C VAL A 40 -0.29 9.24 -1.91
N LEU A 41 0.47 8.36 -1.25
CA LEU A 41 0.96 8.57 0.10
C LEU A 41 2.31 7.88 0.29
N ASP A 42 3.28 8.62 0.84
CA ASP A 42 4.49 8.03 1.41
C ASP A 42 4.30 7.93 2.93
N PHE A 43 4.28 6.71 3.48
CA PHE A 43 4.02 6.49 4.91
C PHE A 43 5.17 7.01 5.80
N GLU A 44 6.36 7.29 5.24
CA GLU A 44 7.41 7.99 5.97
C GLU A 44 6.94 9.37 6.45
N THR A 45 6.01 10.02 5.74
CA THR A 45 5.40 11.29 6.17
C THR A 45 4.53 11.16 7.42
N LEU A 46 4.06 9.95 7.73
CA LEU A 46 3.20 9.64 8.88
C LEU A 46 3.94 8.89 10.00
N LYS A 47 5.22 8.57 9.81
CA LYS A 47 5.99 7.69 10.69
C LYS A 47 6.00 8.13 12.15
N SER A 48 6.11 9.44 12.40
CA SER A 48 6.06 10.00 13.75
C SER A 48 4.66 9.84 14.37
N THR A 49 3.60 10.08 13.60
CA THR A 49 2.21 9.91 14.01
C THR A 49 1.85 8.45 14.31
N LEU A 50 2.39 7.53 13.51
CA LEU A 50 2.13 6.08 13.64
C LEU A 50 3.05 5.40 14.68
N GLY A 51 4.10 6.09 15.14
CA GLY A 51 5.09 5.53 16.06
C GLY A 51 5.93 4.43 15.42
N GLY A 52 6.28 4.61 14.14
CA GLY A 52 6.91 3.59 13.28
C GLY A 52 6.02 3.17 12.12
N ILE A 53 6.59 2.43 11.16
CA ILE A 53 5.85 1.83 10.04
C ILE A 53 5.93 0.31 10.22
N ALA A 54 4.80 -0.29 10.58
CA ALA A 54 4.63 -1.75 10.69
C ALA A 54 4.47 -2.38 9.29
N ASN A 55 4.48 -3.71 9.22
CA ASN A 55 4.33 -4.45 7.97
C ASN A 55 2.88 -4.38 7.47
N LEU A 56 2.60 -3.51 6.48
CA LEU A 56 1.25 -3.32 5.96
C LEU A 56 0.93 -4.40 4.91
N GLU A 57 0.04 -5.33 5.23
CA GLU A 57 -0.25 -6.51 4.39
C GLU A 57 -1.65 -6.56 3.80
N GLY A 58 -2.55 -5.69 4.26
CA GLY A 58 -3.93 -5.65 3.74
C GLY A 58 -4.42 -4.23 3.48
N MET A 59 -5.25 -4.08 2.45
CA MET A 59 -6.00 -2.86 2.22
C MET A 59 -7.39 -3.18 1.66
N THR A 60 -8.39 -2.36 2.00
CA THR A 60 -9.72 -2.40 1.40
C THR A 60 -10.37 -1.03 1.46
N PHE A 61 -11.25 -0.73 0.50
CA PHE A 61 -12.24 0.32 0.70
C PHE A 61 -13.20 -0.09 1.82
N GLY A 62 -13.53 0.86 2.69
CA GLY A 62 -14.56 0.70 3.71
C GLY A 62 -15.88 1.37 3.29
N PRO A 63 -16.83 1.52 4.22
CA PRO A 63 -18.05 2.28 3.97
C PRO A 63 -17.74 3.73 3.61
N LYS A 64 -18.67 4.38 2.89
CA LYS A 64 -18.62 5.83 2.70
C LYS A 64 -18.70 6.54 4.06
N LEU A 65 -17.88 7.56 4.24
CA LEU A 65 -17.92 8.45 5.40
C LEU A 65 -19.18 9.32 5.36
N ALA A 66 -19.51 9.99 6.46
CA ALA A 66 -20.70 10.85 6.55
C ALA A 66 -20.71 12.00 5.52
N ASN A 67 -19.54 12.40 5.03
CA ASN A 67 -19.37 13.39 3.95
C ASN A 67 -19.49 12.79 2.53
N GLY A 68 -19.79 11.50 2.40
CA GLY A 68 -19.97 10.78 1.15
C GLY A 68 -18.68 10.31 0.46
N ARG A 69 -17.50 10.60 1.04
CA ARG A 69 -16.20 10.16 0.50
C ARG A 69 -15.91 8.71 0.89
N GLU A 70 -15.13 8.03 0.05
CA GLU A 70 -14.68 6.67 0.33
C GLU A 70 -13.71 6.66 1.51
N SER A 71 -13.79 5.61 2.33
CA SER A 71 -12.74 5.31 3.31
C SER A 71 -11.80 4.25 2.75
N LEU A 72 -10.52 4.35 3.06
CA LEU A 72 -9.52 3.32 2.79
C LEU A 72 -8.99 2.81 4.13
N VAL A 73 -9.13 1.51 4.37
CA VAL A 73 -8.57 0.85 5.55
C VAL A 73 -7.33 0.09 5.11
N VAL A 74 -6.23 0.31 5.84
CA VAL A 74 -4.96 -0.41 5.68
C VAL A 74 -4.65 -1.09 7.00
N VAL A 75 -4.20 -2.35 6.93
CA VAL A 75 -3.91 -3.16 8.11
C VAL A 75 -2.46 -3.60 8.13
N ALA A 76 -1.86 -3.53 9.31
CA ALA A 76 -0.56 -4.09 9.59
C ALA A 76 -0.70 -5.45 10.25
N ASP A 77 0.12 -6.40 9.80
CA ASP A 77 0.40 -7.62 10.55
C ASP A 77 1.40 -7.31 11.68
N ASP A 78 1.29 -8.03 12.79
CA ASP A 78 2.24 -7.93 13.91
C ASP A 78 3.57 -8.64 13.65
N ASN A 79 3.65 -9.43 12.58
CA ASN A 79 4.87 -10.06 12.07
C ASN A 79 5.67 -10.80 13.17
N PHE A 80 4.97 -11.41 14.14
CA PHE A 80 5.56 -12.16 15.25
C PHE A 80 6.69 -11.39 15.98
N PRO A 81 6.35 -10.36 16.78
CA PRO A 81 7.24 -9.25 17.18
C PRO A 81 8.45 -9.63 18.06
N ALA A 82 8.63 -10.90 18.41
CA ALA A 82 9.81 -11.38 19.13
C ALA A 82 11.08 -11.44 18.26
N ALA A 83 10.96 -11.37 16.93
CA ALA A 83 12.08 -11.63 16.01
C ALA A 83 12.53 -10.45 15.12
N ASP A 84 11.63 -9.54 14.70
CA ASP A 84 11.89 -8.72 13.49
C ASP A 84 12.03 -7.20 13.74
N SER A 85 11.06 -6.51 14.33
CA SER A 85 11.16 -5.05 14.57
C SER A 85 10.34 -4.56 15.77
N ALA A 86 10.89 -3.59 16.52
CA ALA A 86 10.16 -2.90 17.60
C ALA A 86 8.96 -2.07 17.12
N THR A 87 8.83 -1.88 15.80
CA THR A 87 7.69 -1.18 15.19
C THR A 87 6.55 -2.11 14.82
N ASP A 88 6.77 -3.42 14.77
CA ASP A 88 5.76 -4.38 14.32
C ASP A 88 4.67 -4.53 15.38
N ARG A 89 3.43 -4.43 14.92
CA ARG A 89 2.22 -4.45 15.74
C ARG A 89 0.99 -4.60 14.84
N ASN A 90 -0.05 -5.25 15.36
CA ASN A 90 -1.36 -5.21 14.72
C ASN A 90 -1.89 -3.77 14.77
N GLN A 91 -2.15 -3.18 13.60
CA GLN A 91 -2.63 -1.81 13.48
C GLN A 91 -3.66 -1.69 12.36
N PHE A 92 -4.74 -0.95 12.62
CA PHE A 92 -5.68 -0.50 11.60
C PHE A 92 -5.47 0.99 11.37
N ILE A 93 -5.28 1.39 10.12
CA ILE A 93 -5.13 2.78 9.71
C ILE A 93 -6.27 3.10 8.74
N ALA A 94 -7.10 4.08 9.07
CA ALA A 94 -8.22 4.49 8.24
C ALA A 94 -7.95 5.88 7.66
N PHE A 95 -8.11 6.00 6.35
CA PHE A 95 -7.98 7.25 5.60
C PHE A 95 -9.31 7.64 4.97
N GLU A 96 -9.54 8.93 4.86
CA GLU A 96 -10.48 9.49 3.91
C GLU A 96 -9.80 9.62 2.55
N VAL A 97 -10.45 9.14 1.48
CA VAL A 97 -9.96 9.34 0.11
C VAL A 97 -10.40 10.71 -0.38
N VAL A 98 -9.43 11.55 -0.70
CA VAL A 98 -9.66 12.89 -1.25
C VAL A 98 -9.49 12.89 -2.77
N PRO A 99 -10.31 13.66 -3.52
CA PRO A 99 -10.15 13.84 -4.97
C PRO A 99 -8.82 14.47 -5.37
#